data_AF-A0A0E3WWF1-F1
#
_entry.id   AF-A0A0E3WWF1-F1
#
_cell.length_a   1.000
_cell.length_b   1.000
_cell.length_c   1.000
_cell.angle_alpha   90.00
_cell.angle_beta   90.00
_cell.angle_gamma   90.00
#
_symmetry.space_group_name_H-M   'P 1'
#
loop_
_entity.id
_entity.type
_entity.pdbx_description
1 polymer ?
#
loop_
_entity_poly.entity_id
_entity_poly.type
_entity_poly.pdbx_seq_one_letter_code
_entity_poly.pdbx_strand_id
1 'polypeptide(L)'
;MAHLENIGDVQWVTEGNFVGTRGQSRRLEGFAIKLTGKLAPQFTVQYMAHLQGIGDSGWFSDGEFCGTRGQSRRVEGIRVRVLRK
;
A
#
# COMPACT_ATOMS: atom_id res chain seq x y z
N MET A 1 0.89 -5.31 2.88
CA MET A 1 1.78 -4.79 3.95
C MET A 1 1.63 -3.27 3.99
N ALA A 2 1.90 -2.63 5.12
CA ALA A 2 1.83 -1.18 5.29
C ALA A 2 3.03 -0.66 6.08
N HIS A 3 3.38 0.61 5.91
CA HIS A 3 4.27 1.36 6.80
C HIS A 3 3.44 2.39 7.57
N LEU A 4 3.52 2.33 8.90
CA LEU A 4 2.77 3.22 9.78
C LEU A 4 3.72 4.09 10.60
N GLU A 5 3.29 5.33 10.86
CA GLU A 5 4.02 6.24 11.74
C GLU A 5 4.39 5.59 13.08
N ASN A 6 5.67 5.72 13.46
CA ASN A 6 6.27 5.24 14.71
C ASN A 6 6.04 3.76 15.03
N ILE A 7 5.63 2.96 14.03
CA ILE A 7 5.52 1.50 14.11
C ILE A 7 6.44 0.86 13.07
N GLY A 8 6.56 1.49 11.89
CA GLY A 8 7.33 0.97 10.79
C GLY A 8 6.54 0.02 9.90
N ASP A 9 7.24 -0.88 9.21
CA ASP A 9 6.63 -1.89 8.35
C ASP A 9 5.89 -2.93 9.20
N VAL A 10 4.60 -3.09 8.96
CA VAL A 10 3.80 -4.17 9.56
C VAL A 10 3.71 -5.36 8.61
N GLN A 11 3.45 -6.53 9.16
CA GLN A 11 3.39 -7.79 8.40
C GLN A 11 2.35 -7.76 7.28
N TRP A 12 2.52 -8.65 6.31
CA TRP A 12 1.50 -8.90 5.29
C TRP A 12 0.23 -9.43 5.94
N VAL A 13 -0.91 -8.87 5.54
CA VAL A 13 -2.23 -9.38 5.88
C VAL A 13 -2.88 -9.98 4.63
N THR A 14 -3.70 -11.01 4.81
CA THR A 14 -4.50 -11.62 3.75
C THR A 14 -5.84 -10.89 3.60
N GLU A 15 -6.59 -11.23 2.54
CA GLU A 15 -7.90 -10.63 2.27
C GLU A 15 -8.84 -10.70 3.50
N GLY A 16 -9.70 -9.70 3.64
CA GLY A 16 -10.66 -9.61 4.75
C GLY A 16 -10.08 -9.18 6.10
N ASN A 17 -8.75 -9.14 6.26
CA ASN A 17 -8.11 -8.74 7.51
C ASN A 17 -7.69 -7.26 7.52
N PHE A 18 -7.80 -6.64 8.69
CA PHE A 18 -7.44 -5.23 8.89
C PHE A 18 -5.91 -5.03 8.93
N VAL A 19 -5.41 -4.03 8.22
CA VAL A 19 -4.03 -3.53 8.30
C VAL A 19 -4.05 -2.07 8.76
N GLY A 20 -3.34 -1.78 9.84
CA GLY A 20 -3.33 -0.44 10.44
C GLY A 20 -3.47 -0.48 11.96
N THR A 21 -3.88 0.65 12.54
CA THR A 21 -4.23 0.77 13.95
C THR A 21 -5.61 1.40 14.09
N ARG A 22 -6.32 1.11 15.19
CA ARG A 22 -7.60 1.75 15.53
C ARG A 22 -7.41 2.63 16.75
N GLY A 23 -7.92 3.86 16.71
CA GLY A 23 -7.89 4.80 17.84
C GLY A 23 -6.51 5.35 18.23
N GLN A 24 -5.46 5.04 17.46
CA GLN A 24 -4.08 5.48 17.77
C GLN A 24 -3.61 6.68 16.95
N SER A 25 -4.46 7.21 16.05
CA SER A 25 -4.17 8.38 15.22
C SER A 25 -2.84 8.30 14.45
N ARG A 26 -2.44 7.08 14.04
CA ARG A 26 -1.22 6.86 13.24
C ARG A 26 -1.52 7.01 11.76
N ARG A 27 -0.72 7.79 11.05
CA ARG A 27 -0.82 7.87 9.57
C ARG A 27 -0.24 6.64 8.89
N LEU A 28 -0.84 6.29 7.75
CA LEU A 28 -0.26 5.40 6.76
C LEU A 28 0.73 6.20 5.90
N GLU A 29 1.98 5.77 5.80
CA GLU A 29 3.00 6.45 4.98
C GLU A 29 3.30 5.72 3.66
N GLY A 30 3.00 4.42 3.61
CA GLY A 30 3.11 3.62 2.40
C GLY A 30 2.56 2.21 2.58
N PHE A 31 2.46 1.47 1.48
CA PHE A 31 1.86 0.15 1.45
C PHE A 31 2.36 -0.67 0.26
N ALA A 32 2.09 -1.97 0.30
CA ALA A 32 2.34 -2.89 -0.79
C ALA A 32 1.16 -3.85 -0.92
N ILE A 33 0.77 -4.13 -2.17
CA ILE A 33 -0.35 -5.00 -2.55
C ILE A 33 0.19 -6.07 -3.49
N LYS A 34 -0.23 -7.32 -3.30
CA LYS A 34 0.03 -8.41 -4.23
C LYS A 34 -1.22 -9.27 -4.36
N LEU A 35 -1.45 -9.81 -5.55
CA LEU A 35 -2.55 -10.74 -5.79
C LEU A 35 -2.23 -12.10 -5.17
N THR A 36 -3.27 -12.77 -4.68
CA THR A 36 -3.21 -14.12 -4.13
C THR A 36 -4.30 -15.01 -4.76
N GLY A 37 -4.21 -16.31 -4.55
CA GLY A 37 -5.18 -17.27 -5.09
C GLY A 37 -4.83 -17.81 -6.48
N LYS A 38 -5.67 -18.70 -6.99
CA LYS A 38 -5.38 -19.51 -8.20
C LYS A 38 -5.18 -18.70 -9.47
N LEU A 39 -5.84 -17.55 -9.58
CA LEU A 39 -5.78 -16.69 -10.77
C LEU A 39 -4.64 -15.66 -10.71
N ALA A 40 -4.01 -15.44 -9.55
CA ALA A 40 -2.95 -14.45 -9.40
C ALA A 40 -1.80 -14.57 -10.42
N PRO A 41 -1.38 -15.77 -10.87
CA PRO A 41 -0.37 -15.88 -11.92
C PRO A 41 -0.76 -15.24 -13.27
N GLN A 42 -2.06 -15.11 -13.56
CA GLN A 42 -2.58 -14.61 -14.85
C GLN A 42 -2.78 -13.09 -14.88
N PHE A 43 -2.63 -12.42 -13.74
CA PHE A 43 -2.88 -10.99 -13.58
C PHE A 43 -1.73 -10.32 -12.86
N THR A 44 -1.60 -9.01 -13.05
CA THR A 44 -0.75 -8.12 -12.27
C THR A 44 -1.63 -7.09 -11.58
N VAL A 45 -1.26 -6.68 -10.37
CA VAL A 45 -1.87 -5.53 -9.69
C VAL A 45 -0.92 -4.36 -9.76
N GLN A 46 -1.42 -3.23 -10.24
CA GLN A 46 -0.71 -1.96 -10.21
C GLN A 46 -1.41 -0.99 -9.29
N TYR A 47 -0.64 -0.22 -8.53
CA TYR A 47 -1.16 0.74 -7.58
C TYR A 47 -0.26 1.97 -7.47
N MET A 48 -0.86 3.09 -7.11
CA MET A 48 -0.19 4.36 -6.83
C MET A 48 -0.83 5.02 -5.61
N ALA A 49 -0.09 5.93 -4.99
CA ALA A 49 -0.54 6.71 -3.85
C ALA A 49 -0.51 8.21 -4.18
N HIS A 50 -1.51 8.95 -3.71
CA HIS A 50 -1.37 10.39 -3.52
C HIS A 50 -0.78 10.62 -2.14
N LEU A 51 0.37 11.28 -2.08
CA LEU A 51 1.12 11.53 -0.84
C LEU A 51 1.06 13.00 -0.48
N GLN A 52 0.80 13.28 0.79
CA GLN A 52 0.72 14.65 1.30
C GLN A 52 1.97 15.45 0.90
N GLY A 53 1.76 16.56 0.20
CA GLY A 53 2.81 17.50 -0.21
C GLY A 53 3.85 16.95 -1.20
N ILE A 54 3.61 15.79 -1.80
CA ILE A 54 4.36 15.27 -2.96
C ILE A 54 3.43 15.19 -4.17
N GLY A 55 2.18 14.77 -3.94
CA GLY A 55 1.21 14.51 -4.98
C GLY A 55 1.18 13.04 -5.37
N ASP A 56 0.82 12.78 -6.62
CA ASP A 56 0.68 11.43 -7.18
C ASP A 56 2.05 10.76 -7.37
N SER A 57 2.19 9.54 -6.86
CA SER A 57 3.35 8.70 -7.12
C SER A 57 3.31 8.09 -8.53
N GLY A 58 4.41 7.46 -8.94
CA GLY A 58 4.37 6.49 -10.04
C GLY A 58 3.52 5.25 -9.70
N TRP A 59 3.31 4.40 -10.71
CA TRP A 59 2.69 3.09 -10.53
C TRP A 59 3.72 2.07 -10.05
N PHE A 60 3.35 1.30 -9.02
CA PHE A 60 4.09 0.18 -8.46
C PHE A 60 3.29 -1.10 -8.66
N SER A 61 3.95 -2.25 -8.69
CA SER A 61 3.31 -3.52 -9.03
C SER A 61 3.66 -4.65 -8.07
N ASP A 62 2.75 -5.61 -7.94
CA ASP A 62 3.02 -6.97 -7.44
C ASP A 62 3.91 -7.08 -6.18
N GLY A 63 3.68 -6.22 -5.19
CA GLY A 63 4.36 -6.24 -3.90
C GLY A 63 5.47 -5.21 -3.72
N GLU A 64 5.75 -4.40 -4.75
CA GLU A 64 6.62 -3.22 -4.63
C GLU A 64 6.07 -2.21 -3.62
N PHE A 65 6.96 -1.55 -2.88
CA PHE A 65 6.52 -0.59 -1.87
C PHE A 65 6.12 0.74 -2.51
N CYS A 66 4.87 1.16 -2.29
CA CYS A 66 4.32 2.43 -2.73
C CYS A 66 4.17 3.38 -1.54
N GLY A 67 4.82 4.54 -1.60
CA GLY A 67 4.78 5.54 -0.53
C GLY A 67 6.17 5.90 -0.01
N THR A 68 6.24 6.34 1.24
CA THR A 68 7.49 6.72 1.91
C THR A 68 7.63 6.01 3.25
N ARG A 69 8.85 5.99 3.79
CA ARG A 69 9.13 5.52 5.15
C ARG A 69 9.80 6.62 5.94
N GLY A 70 9.26 6.97 7.10
CA GLY A 70 9.84 7.94 8.02
C GLY A 70 9.84 9.40 7.53
N GLN A 71 9.19 9.70 6.40
CA GLN A 71 9.16 11.06 5.84
C GLN A 71 8.00 11.91 6.37
N SER A 72 7.20 11.37 7.28
CA SER A 72 6.04 12.05 7.85
C SER A 72 5.00 12.52 6.83
N ARG A 73 4.94 11.87 5.65
CA ARG A 73 3.93 12.13 4.62
C ARG A 73 2.86 11.04 4.69
N ARG A 74 1.61 11.44 4.93
CA ARG A 74 0.48 10.50 4.89
C ARG A 74 0.08 10.16 3.45
N VAL A 75 -0.40 8.94 3.25
CA VAL A 75 -1.17 8.56 2.07
C VAL A 75 -2.56 9.19 2.18
N GLU A 76 -2.94 9.97 1.18
CA GLU A 76 -4.23 10.69 1.12
C GLU A 76 -5.18 10.09 0.06
N GLY A 77 -4.62 9.34 -0.89
CA GLY A 77 -5.37 8.67 -1.94
C GLY A 77 -4.66 7.42 -2.41
N ILE A 78 -5.44 6.43 -2.86
CA ILE A 78 -4.93 5.18 -3.41
C ILE A 78 -5.68 4.91 -4.71
N ARG A 79 -4.95 4.59 -5.78
CA ARG A 79 -5.54 4.08 -7.02
C ARG A 79 -4.96 2.70 -7.29
N VAL A 80 -5.83 1.75 -7.61
CA VAL A 80 -5.48 0.35 -7.88
C VAL A 80 -6.12 -0.07 -9.19
N ARG A 81 -5.39 -0.81 -10.01
CA ARG A 81 -5.91 -1.50 -11.20
C ARG A 81 -5.36 -2.91 -11.27
N VAL A 82 -6.19 -3.84 -11.73
CA VAL A 82 -5.80 -5.21 -12.03
C VAL A 82 -5.77 -5.35 -13.54
N LEU A 83 -4.65 -5.84 -14.07
CA LEU A 83 -4.43 -6.01 -15.49
C LEU A 83 -4.14 -7.48 -15.77
N ARG A 84 -4.61 -7.98 -16.91
CA ARG A 84 -4.17 -9.29 -17.40
C ARG A 84 -2.70 -9.19 -17.77
N LYS A 85 -1.93 -10.24 -17.47
CA LYS A 85 -0.57 -10.37 -18.00
C LYS A 85 -0.58 -10.73 -19.46
#